data_AF-A0A6G3UJU8-F1
#
_entry.id   AF-A0A6G3UJU8-F1
#
_cell.length_a   1.000
_cell.length_b   1.000
_cell.length_c   1.000
_cell.angle_alpha   90.00
_cell.angle_beta   90.00
_cell.angle_gamma   90.00
#
_symmetry.space_group_name_H-M   'P 1'
#
loop_
_entity.id
_entity.type
_entity.pdbx_description
1 polymer ?
#
loop_
_entity_poly.entity_id
_entity_poly.type
_entity_poly.pdbx_seq_one_letter_code
_entity_poly.pdbx_strand_id
1 'polypeptide(L)'
;MKAVTPMLEPGERIVATSLVNLSEISVKRNLAMGVAAAVLSGGTMIAAAAPTPIYLAVSRERLFLFVANPAFAKPDRHLATFPLQGLTRTEIKNRVLKKSFDLVDEATGSALRLFFPALVRDNSLDIVAGLVPVARATV
;
A
#
# COMPACT_ATOMS: atom_id res chain seq x y z
N MET A 1 6.84 -1.05 16.12
CA MET A 1 5.66 -1.93 16.34
C MET A 1 6.14 -3.29 16.84
N LYS A 2 5.64 -3.82 17.97
CA LYS A 2 6.13 -5.11 18.53
C LYS A 2 5.70 -6.35 17.73
N ALA A 3 4.55 -6.28 17.06
CA ALA A 3 3.97 -7.41 16.32
C ALA A 3 4.84 -7.91 15.15
N VAL A 4 5.66 -7.04 14.55
CA VAL A 4 6.53 -7.40 13.41
C VAL A 4 7.91 -7.88 13.82
N THR A 5 8.35 -7.59 15.05
CA THR A 5 9.69 -7.94 15.55
C THR A 5 10.12 -9.39 15.31
N PRO A 6 9.29 -10.43 15.56
CA PRO A 6 9.71 -11.81 15.33
C PRO A 6 9.82 -12.19 13.84
N MET A 7 9.34 -11.34 12.93
CA MET A 7 9.34 -11.58 11.48
C MET A 7 10.52 -10.92 10.77
N LEU A 8 11.30 -10.10 11.48
CA LEU A 8 12.41 -9.35 10.90
C LEU A 8 13.62 -10.26 10.69
N GLU A 9 14.27 -10.12 9.55
CA GLU A 9 15.58 -10.73 9.33
C GLU A 9 16.63 -10.09 10.25
N PRO A 10 17.74 -10.77 10.57
CA PRO A 10 18.84 -10.19 11.33
C PRO A 10 19.32 -8.86 10.72
N GLY A 11 19.24 -7.78 11.49
CA GLY A 11 19.65 -6.45 11.06
C GLY A 11 18.58 -5.64 10.32
N GLU A 12 17.45 -6.25 9.94
CA GLU A 12 16.33 -5.54 9.34
C GLU A 12 15.67 -4.62 10.38
N ARG A 13 15.34 -3.40 9.96
CA ARG A 13 14.72 -2.39 10.81
C ARG A 13 13.48 -1.82 10.16
N ILE A 14 12.44 -1.65 10.97
CA ILE A 14 11.25 -0.91 10.58
C ILE A 14 11.60 0.57 10.48
N VAL A 15 11.23 1.18 9.36
CA VAL A 15 11.44 2.60 9.06
C VAL A 15 10.14 3.41 9.11
N ALA A 16 8.98 2.76 8.94
CA ALA A 16 7.69 3.40 9.11
C ALA A 16 6.63 2.42 9.63
N THR A 17 5.67 2.94 10.38
CA THR A 17 4.44 2.23 10.76
C THR A 17 3.26 3.19 10.62
N SER A 18 2.11 2.69 10.15
CA SER A 18 0.91 3.53 10.01
C SER A 18 -0.37 2.72 10.14
N LEU A 19 -1.47 3.40 10.43
CA LEU A 19 -2.81 2.85 10.24
C LEU A 19 -3.31 3.31 8.86
N VAL A 20 -3.49 2.35 7.96
CA VAL A 20 -3.96 2.58 6.60
C VAL A 20 -5.28 1.86 6.37
N ASN A 21 -6.04 2.28 5.36
CA ASN A 21 -7.09 1.43 4.83
C ASN A 21 -6.61 0.80 3.52
N LEU A 22 -6.97 -0.45 3.30
CA LEU A 22 -6.66 -1.16 2.06
C LEU A 22 -7.88 -1.24 1.14
N SER A 23 -7.62 -1.22 -0.16
CA SER A 23 -8.55 -1.73 -1.15
C SER A 23 -7.77 -2.51 -2.21
N GLU A 24 -8.15 -3.75 -2.43
CA GLU A 24 -7.61 -4.56 -3.52
C GLU A 24 -8.16 -4.04 -4.85
N ILE A 25 -7.30 -3.96 -5.85
CA ILE A 25 -7.70 -3.56 -7.20
C ILE A 25 -7.10 -4.58 -8.17
N SER A 26 -7.96 -5.33 -8.84
CA SER A 26 -7.53 -6.19 -9.95
C SER A 26 -7.21 -5.32 -11.18
N VAL A 27 -5.98 -5.41 -11.70
CA VAL A 27 -5.54 -4.67 -12.92
C VAL A 27 -5.73 -5.51 -14.18
N LYS A 28 -6.31 -6.73 -14.08
CA LYS A 28 -6.35 -7.76 -15.15
C LYS A 28 -7.13 -7.45 -16.44
N ARG A 29 -7.36 -6.18 -16.82
CA ARG A 29 -7.86 -5.81 -18.16
C ARG A 29 -7.20 -4.61 -18.84
N ASN A 30 -6.26 -3.91 -18.20
CA ASN A 30 -5.67 -2.68 -18.77
C ASN A 30 -4.19 -2.81 -19.18
N LEU A 31 -3.68 -4.03 -19.33
CA LEU A 31 -2.33 -4.30 -19.82
C LEU A 31 -2.23 -4.41 -21.36
N ALA A 32 -3.37 -4.44 -22.08
CA ALA A 32 -3.36 -4.45 -23.54
C ALA A 32 -3.41 -3.04 -24.16
N MET A 33 -3.92 -2.02 -23.45
CA MET A 33 -3.95 -0.62 -23.90
C MET A 33 -3.99 0.30 -22.68
N GLY A 34 -2.95 1.11 -22.47
CA GLY A 34 -3.09 2.32 -21.64
C GLY A 34 -2.80 2.17 -20.14
N VAL A 35 -1.54 1.90 -19.81
CA VAL A 35 -0.97 2.28 -18.49
C VAL A 35 -1.15 3.80 -18.24
N ALA A 36 -1.35 4.61 -19.28
CA ALA A 36 -1.60 6.05 -19.15
C ALA A 36 -3.09 6.46 -18.99
N ALA A 37 -4.07 5.73 -19.52
CA ALA A 37 -5.43 6.28 -19.70
C ALA A 37 -6.46 5.82 -18.66
N ALA A 38 -6.31 4.62 -18.09
CA ALA A 38 -7.33 4.07 -17.19
C ALA A 38 -7.26 4.62 -15.75
N VAL A 39 -6.10 5.11 -15.31
CA VAL A 39 -6.00 5.82 -14.02
C VAL A 39 -6.68 7.19 -14.08
N LEU A 40 -6.83 7.77 -15.28
CA LEU A 40 -7.46 9.07 -15.52
C LEU A 40 -9.00 9.02 -15.63
N SER A 41 -9.60 7.88 -15.95
CA SER A 41 -11.04 7.83 -16.33
C SER A 41 -12.00 7.36 -15.23
N GLY A 42 -11.55 7.11 -13.99
CA GLY A 42 -12.46 6.65 -12.93
C GLY A 42 -13.18 5.33 -13.28
N GLY A 43 -12.53 4.44 -14.04
CA GLY A 43 -13.12 3.19 -14.52
C GLY A 43 -13.40 2.18 -13.41
N THR A 44 -14.65 1.72 -13.37
CA THR A 44 -15.26 0.62 -12.60
C THR A 44 -14.42 0.03 -11.47
N MET A 45 -14.70 0.49 -10.24
CA MET A 45 -14.32 -0.21 -9.02
C MET A 45 -15.10 -1.53 -8.98
N ILE A 46 -14.42 -2.67 -9.05
CA ILE A 46 -14.96 -3.86 -8.38
C ILE A 46 -14.89 -3.48 -6.90
N ALA A 47 -16.05 -3.37 -6.26
CA ALA A 47 -16.15 -3.08 -4.84
C ALA A 47 -15.52 -4.25 -4.06
N ALA A 48 -14.20 -4.20 -3.89
CA ALA A 48 -13.54 -4.85 -2.77
C ALA A 48 -14.21 -4.29 -1.49
N ALA A 49 -14.41 -5.15 -0.50
CA ALA A 49 -15.07 -4.86 0.76
C ALA A 49 -14.72 -3.46 1.32
N ALA A 50 -15.65 -2.85 2.07
CA ALA A 50 -15.47 -1.54 2.70
C ALA A 50 -14.03 -1.39 3.25
N PRO A 51 -13.34 -0.26 3.02
CA PRO A 51 -11.93 -0.13 3.35
C PRO A 51 -11.64 -0.54 4.80
N THR A 52 -10.94 -1.67 4.97
CA THR A 52 -10.67 -2.22 6.30
C THR A 52 -9.45 -1.54 6.90
N PRO A 53 -9.51 -1.02 8.14
CA PRO A 53 -8.35 -0.48 8.82
C PRO A 53 -7.32 -1.59 9.07
N ILE A 54 -6.09 -1.34 8.65
CA ILE A 54 -4.97 -2.28 8.70
C ILE A 54 -3.74 -1.54 9.23
N TYR A 55 -2.99 -2.19 10.11
CA TYR A 55 -1.67 -1.72 10.51
C TYR A 55 -0.66 -2.11 9.45
N LEU A 56 0.01 -1.09 8.93
CA LEU A 56 1.15 -1.21 8.04
C LEU A 56 2.44 -1.05 8.85
N ALA A 57 3.40 -1.93 8.63
CA ALA A 57 4.80 -1.70 9.00
C ALA A 57 5.68 -1.91 7.78
N VAL A 58 6.71 -1.09 7.64
CA VAL A 58 7.57 -1.09 6.45
C VAL A 58 9.03 -1.05 6.90
N SER A 59 9.83 -1.93 6.33
CA SER A 59 11.29 -1.90 6.38
C SER A 59 11.84 -1.36 5.05
N ARG A 60 13.16 -1.35 4.87
CA ARG A 60 13.76 -0.98 3.57
C ARG A 60 13.52 -2.03 2.48
N GLU A 61 13.15 -3.25 2.86
CA GLU A 61 13.09 -4.40 1.95
C GLU A 61 11.68 -4.95 1.81
N ARG A 62 10.84 -4.81 2.84
CA ARG A 62 9.55 -5.49 2.94
C ARG A 62 8.48 -4.59 3.56
N LEU A 63 7.23 -4.85 3.18
CA LEU A 63 6.06 -4.31 3.86
C LEU A 63 5.26 -5.44 4.51
N PHE A 64 4.68 -5.15 5.66
CA PHE A 64 3.95 -6.08 6.50
C PHE A 64 2.58 -5.51 6.83
N LEU A 65 1.54 -6.32 6.66
CA LEU A 65 0.15 -5.94 6.91
C LEU A 65 -0.40 -6.73 8.08
N PHE A 66 -1.15 -6.07 8.95
CA PHE A 66 -1.80 -6.68 10.11
C PHE A 66 -3.22 -6.18 10.26
N VAL A 67 -4.17 -7.07 10.57
CA VAL A 67 -5.54 -6.69 10.91
C VAL A 67 -5.50 -5.72 12.09
N ALA A 68 -6.27 -4.63 12.01
CA ALA A 68 -6.47 -3.76 13.17
C ALA A 68 -7.50 -4.40 14.12
N ASN A 69 -7.13 -4.55 15.39
CA ASN A 69 -8.10 -4.87 16.44
C ASN A 69 -8.86 -3.60 16.84
N PRO A 70 -10.17 -3.47 16.53
CA PRO A 70 -10.91 -2.25 16.83
C PRO A 70 -11.10 -2.03 18.35
N ALA A 71 -11.10 -3.11 19.15
CA ALA A 71 -11.30 -3.02 20.60
C ALA A 71 -10.04 -2.56 21.36
N PHE A 72 -8.85 -2.86 20.84
CA PHE A 72 -7.59 -2.65 21.54
C PHE A 72 -6.61 -1.70 20.83
N ALA A 73 -7.03 -1.08 19.71
CA ALA A 73 -6.22 -0.16 18.92
C ALA A 73 -4.78 -0.67 18.70
N LYS A 74 -4.65 -1.95 18.35
CA LYS A 74 -3.37 -2.63 18.16
C LYS A 74 -3.42 -3.58 16.96
N PRO A 75 -2.26 -3.89 16.35
CA PRO A 75 -2.16 -4.98 15.39
C PRO A 75 -2.57 -6.30 16.04
N ASP A 76 -3.35 -7.10 15.32
CA ASP A 76 -3.81 -8.41 15.77
C ASP A 76 -3.11 -9.53 14.98
N ARG A 77 -3.75 -9.98 13.89
CA ARG A 77 -3.25 -11.03 13.03
C ARG A 77 -2.45 -10.46 11.88
N HIS A 78 -1.29 -11.05 11.59
CA HIS A 78 -0.55 -10.82 10.34
C HIS A 78 -1.38 -11.28 9.14
N LEU A 79 -1.51 -10.41 8.14
CA LEU A 79 -2.27 -10.68 6.92
C LEU A 79 -1.35 -11.12 5.78
N ALA A 80 -0.30 -10.34 5.53
CA ALA A 80 0.58 -10.55 4.41
C ALA A 80 1.91 -9.81 4.59
N THR A 81 2.94 -10.34 3.94
CA THR A 81 4.24 -9.69 3.78
C THR A 81 4.55 -9.63 2.29
N PHE A 82 4.98 -8.47 1.80
CA PHE A 82 5.42 -8.31 0.42
C PHE A 82 6.85 -7.79 0.37
N PRO A 83 7.72 -8.34 -0.50
CA PRO A 83 8.97 -7.67 -0.82
C PRO A 83 8.66 -6.34 -1.53
N LEU A 84 9.44 -5.31 -1.24
CA LEU A 84 9.38 -4.03 -1.96
C LEU A 84 10.06 -4.13 -3.33
N GLN A 85 11.01 -5.05 -3.47
CA GLN A 85 11.66 -5.33 -4.74
C GLN A 85 10.63 -5.83 -5.77
N GLY A 86 10.61 -5.20 -6.94
CA GLY A 86 9.66 -5.55 -8.02
C GLY A 86 8.29 -4.88 -7.89
N LEU A 87 8.02 -4.16 -6.80
CA LEU A 87 6.84 -3.30 -6.70
C LEU A 87 7.14 -1.92 -7.32
N THR A 88 6.17 -1.40 -8.04
CA THR A 88 6.11 0.00 -8.44
C THR A 88 4.91 0.67 -7.77
N ARG A 89 4.87 2.00 -7.80
CA ARG A 89 3.71 2.75 -7.32
C ARG A 89 3.18 3.74 -8.34
N THR A 90 1.91 4.10 -8.19
CA THR A 90 1.38 5.30 -8.87
C THR A 90 1.86 6.58 -8.17
N GLU A 91 1.62 7.71 -8.82
CA GLU A 91 1.69 9.01 -8.16
C GLU A 91 0.77 9.08 -6.93
N ILE A 92 1.16 9.91 -5.97
CA ILE A 92 0.36 10.17 -4.77
C ILE A 92 -0.87 10.98 -5.19
N LYS A 93 -2.04 10.36 -5.08
CA LYS A 93 -3.33 11.02 -5.29
C LYS A 93 -3.69 11.75 -4.00
N ASN A 94 -3.69 13.08 -4.06
CA ASN A 94 -4.08 13.94 -2.95
C ASN A 94 -5.56 14.33 -3.08
N ARG A 95 -6.40 13.87 -2.16
CA ARG A 95 -7.79 14.33 -2.00
C ARG A 95 -7.91 15.04 -0.66
N VAL A 96 -8.82 16.02 -0.57
CA VAL A 96 -8.97 16.94 0.59
C VAL A 96 -8.92 16.26 1.97
N LEU A 97 -9.42 15.01 2.10
CA LEU A 97 -9.43 14.26 3.36
C LEU A 97 -8.62 12.95 3.34
N LYS A 98 -8.01 12.57 2.21
CA LYS A 98 -7.35 11.27 2.04
C LYS A 98 -6.21 11.38 1.04
N LYS A 99 -5.06 10.84 1.39
CA LYS A 99 -3.96 10.62 0.45
C LYS A 99 -3.86 9.13 0.13
N SER A 100 -3.56 8.79 -1.11
CA SER A 100 -3.44 7.39 -1.51
C SER A 100 -2.50 7.20 -2.68
N PHE A 101 -1.91 6.01 -2.78
CA PHE A 101 -1.25 5.54 -3.98
C PHE A 101 -1.48 4.03 -4.13
N ASP A 102 -1.32 3.55 -5.35
CA ASP A 102 -1.49 2.15 -5.69
C ASP A 102 -0.10 1.52 -5.76
N LEU A 103 0.15 0.47 -4.97
CA LEU A 103 1.28 -0.43 -5.14
C LEU A 103 0.90 -1.43 -6.23
N VAL A 104 1.78 -1.59 -7.22
CA VAL A 104 1.57 -2.45 -8.37
C VAL A 104 2.68 -3.49 -8.38
N ASP A 105 2.27 -4.75 -8.45
CA ASP A 105 3.17 -5.86 -8.74
C ASP A 105 3.05 -6.18 -10.23
N GLU A 106 4.09 -5.83 -10.98
CA GLU A 106 4.12 -6.05 -12.44
C GLU A 106 4.19 -7.53 -12.79
N ALA A 107 4.79 -8.37 -11.94
CA ALA A 107 4.92 -9.80 -12.21
C ALA A 107 3.57 -10.51 -12.14
N THR A 108 2.68 -10.08 -11.24
CA THR A 108 1.35 -10.68 -11.07
C THR A 108 0.22 -9.89 -11.74
N GLY A 109 0.46 -8.63 -12.11
CA GLY A 109 -0.56 -7.71 -12.58
C GLY A 109 -1.59 -7.34 -11.51
N SER A 110 -1.20 -7.45 -10.23
CA SER A 110 -2.05 -7.13 -9.08
C SER A 110 -1.74 -5.74 -8.56
N ALA A 111 -2.75 -5.04 -8.03
CA ALA A 111 -2.54 -3.76 -7.36
C ALA A 111 -3.23 -3.69 -5.99
N LEU A 112 -2.55 -3.02 -5.07
CA LEU A 112 -3.02 -2.73 -3.72
C LEU A 112 -3.04 -1.23 -3.49
N ARG A 113 -4.22 -0.65 -3.26
CA ARG A 113 -4.33 0.77 -2.92
C ARG A 113 -4.16 0.97 -1.41
N LEU A 114 -3.18 1.80 -1.04
CA LEU A 114 -2.96 2.25 0.32
C LEU A 114 -3.63 3.61 0.53
N PHE A 115 -4.55 3.69 1.49
CA PHE A 115 -5.16 4.96 1.90
C PHE A 115 -4.62 5.41 3.25
N PHE A 116 -4.02 6.59 3.27
CA PHE A 116 -3.55 7.27 4.45
C PHE A 116 -4.58 8.34 4.87
N PRO A 117 -5.11 8.29 6.10
CA PRO A 117 -6.01 9.32 6.58
C PRO A 117 -5.27 10.66 6.69
N ALA A 118 -5.83 11.74 6.13
CA ALA A 118 -5.15 13.04 6.08
C ALA A 118 -4.90 13.67 7.46
N LEU A 119 -5.61 13.21 8.49
CA LEU A 119 -5.50 13.70 9.87
C LEU A 119 -4.34 13.06 10.64
N VAL A 120 -3.72 12.00 10.11
CA VAL A 120 -2.55 11.39 10.74
C VAL A 120 -1.34 12.28 10.46
N ARG A 121 -0.86 12.97 11.51
CA ARG A 121 0.34 13.81 11.46
C ARG A 121 1.59 12.93 11.58
N ASP A 122 1.80 12.02 10.63
CA ASP A 122 3.03 11.27 10.52
C ASP A 122 3.60 11.36 9.09
N ASN A 123 4.91 11.11 8.97
CA ASN A 123 5.59 11.09 7.68
C ASN A 123 5.54 9.70 7.04
N SER A 124 4.66 8.81 7.51
CA SER A 124 4.66 7.41 7.08
C SER A 124 4.36 7.30 5.58
N LEU A 125 3.43 8.11 5.06
CA LEU A 125 3.14 8.16 3.63
C LEU A 125 4.39 8.48 2.82
N ASP A 126 5.12 9.54 3.20
CA ASP A 126 6.27 10.02 2.44
C ASP A 126 7.43 9.00 2.50
N ILE A 127 7.62 8.36 3.66
CA ILE A 127 8.61 7.28 3.81
C ILE A 127 8.25 6.09 2.93
N VAL A 128 7.00 5.61 2.98
CA VAL A 128 6.58 4.44 2.19
C VAL A 128 6.64 4.77 0.69
N ALA A 129 6.19 5.96 0.28
CA ALA A 129 6.24 6.41 -1.10
C ALA A 129 7.69 6.63 -1.60
N GLY A 130 8.63 6.96 -0.72
CA GLY A 130 10.05 7.11 -1.04
C GLY A 130 10.79 5.77 -1.22
N LEU A 131 10.25 4.68 -0.65
CA LEU A 131 10.85 3.34 -0.76
C LEU A 131 10.43 2.59 -2.03
N VAL A 132 9.33 3.01 -2.67
CA VAL A 132 8.78 2.34 -3.86
C VAL A 132 8.86 3.31 -5.06
N PRO A 133 9.50 2.92 -6.18
CA PRO A 133 9.63 3.78 -7.34
C PRO A 133 8.28 4.00 -8.03
N VAL A 134 8.10 5.18 -8.64
CA VAL A 134 6.94 5.44 -9.50
C VAL A 134 7.05 4.61 -10.78
N ALA A 135 5.96 3.96 -11.19
CA ALA A 135 5.89 3.24 -12.45
C ALA A 135 6.26 4.18 -13.60
N ARG A 136 7.27 3.80 -14.40
CA ARG A 136 7.68 4.60 -15.55
C ARG A 136 6.64 4.47 -16.65
N ALA A 137 6.23 5.59 -17.24
CA ALA A 137 5.50 5.55 -18.49
C ALA A 137 6.44 5.01 -19.57
N THR A 138 6.23 3.77 -20.01
CA THR A 138 6.89 3.25 -21.20
C THR A 138 6.33 4.03 -22.39
N VAL A 139 7.19 4.82 -23.03
CA VAL A 139 6.92 5.51 -24.30
C VAL A 139 7.08 4.53 -25.45
#